data_AF-A0A7C6H7G1-F1
#
_entry.id   AF-A0A7C6H7G1-F1
#
_cell.length_a   1.000
_cell.length_b   1.000
_cell.length_c   1.000
_cell.angle_alpha   90.00
_cell.angle_beta   90.00
_cell.angle_gamma   90.00
#
_symmetry.space_group_name_H-M   'P 1'
#
loop_
_entity.id
_entity.type
_entity.pdbx_description
1 polymer ?
#
loop_
_entity_poly.entity_id
_entity_poly.type
_entity_poly.pdbx_seq_one_letter_code
_entity_poly.pdbx_strand_id
1 'polypeptide(L)'
;MPKNYGRVAFSRTEIKNILIAVGALTVAFTITFLGGLAGLISANVVTALYALAISFIAVLSGFMLHELAHKFVAQRAGAWAEFRAQPTGLMMGIVFSFLGFIFALPGAVYIQGMISRKQNGLISLAGPATNIVLGAAFIALYLASGSGLLATAFYIIGSVNFLLAAFNLLPIPPLDGSKVLRWSVPAYIAAFGASLVMAGLIFTGAL
;
A
#
# COMPACT_ATOMS: atom_id res chain seq x y z
N MET A 1 -3.81 27.63 20.32
CA MET A 1 -3.62 26.37 19.55
C MET A 1 -4.42 25.25 20.21
N PRO A 2 -5.03 24.32 19.46
CA PRO A 2 -5.73 23.17 20.04
C PRO A 2 -4.76 22.34 20.90
N LYS A 3 -5.25 21.75 21.99
CA LYS A 3 -4.43 20.99 22.98
C LYS A 3 -3.60 19.82 22.39
N ASN A 4 -3.89 19.39 21.16
CA ASN A 4 -3.26 18.23 20.50
C ASN A 4 -2.51 18.58 19.21
N TYR A 5 -2.14 19.84 18.99
CA TYR A 5 -1.40 20.24 17.79
C TYR A 5 -0.08 19.46 17.66
N GLY A 6 0.15 18.83 16.50
CA GLY A 6 1.35 18.04 16.20
C GLY A 6 1.44 16.67 16.89
N ARG A 7 0.39 16.23 17.61
CA ARG A 7 0.35 14.87 18.20
C ARG A 7 -0.35 13.90 17.26
N VAL A 8 0.28 12.75 17.06
CA VAL A 8 -0.35 11.64 16.34
C VAL A 8 -1.48 11.08 17.21
N ALA A 9 -2.70 11.03 16.68
CA ALA A 9 -3.88 10.57 17.41
C ALA A 9 -4.66 9.55 16.59
N PHE A 10 -5.19 8.53 17.25
CA PHE A 10 -6.04 7.50 16.66
C PHE A 10 -7.40 7.47 17.32
N SER A 11 -8.46 7.41 16.51
CA SER A 11 -9.82 7.22 17.01
C SER A 11 -10.11 5.71 17.16
N ARG A 12 -11.04 5.34 18.04
CA ARG A 12 -11.49 3.93 18.14
C ARG A 12 -12.11 3.45 16.82
N THR A 13 -12.80 4.33 16.11
CA THR A 13 -13.44 4.04 14.82
C THR A 13 -12.39 3.78 13.73
N GLU A 14 -11.33 4.58 13.72
CA GLU A 14 -10.21 4.42 12.81
C GLU A 14 -9.49 3.09 13.01
N ILE A 15 -9.17 2.73 14.26
CA ILE A 15 -8.52 1.45 14.56
C ILE A 15 -9.37 0.29 14.04
N LYS A 16 -10.70 0.34 14.27
CA LYS A 16 -11.62 -0.67 13.72
C LYS A 16 -11.57 -0.72 12.19
N ASN A 17 -11.60 0.43 11.52
CA ASN A 17 -11.53 0.50 10.06
C ASN A 17 -10.21 -0.03 9.49
N ILE A 18 -9.08 0.29 10.13
CA ILE A 18 -7.77 -0.24 9.76
C ILE A 18 -7.77 -1.76 9.90
N LEU A 19 -8.24 -2.29 11.04
CA LEU A 19 -8.30 -3.74 11.27
C LEU A 19 -9.20 -4.45 10.25
N ILE A 20 -10.36 -3.87 9.92
CA ILE A 20 -11.27 -4.40 8.90
C ILE A 20 -10.59 -4.40 7.52
N ALA A 21 -9.96 -3.28 7.13
CA ALA A 21 -9.27 -3.18 5.85
C ALA A 21 -8.08 -4.13 5.75
N VAL A 22 -7.24 -4.21 6.78
CA VAL A 22 -6.11 -5.15 6.85
C VAL A 22 -6.59 -6.59 6.74
N GLY A 23 -7.63 -6.98 7.50
CA GLY A 23 -8.19 -8.32 7.44
C GLY A 23 -8.75 -8.66 6.06
N ALA A 24 -9.60 -7.80 5.51
CA ALA A 24 -10.23 -8.01 4.21
C ALA A 24 -9.22 -8.06 3.06
N LEU A 25 -8.25 -7.13 3.03
CA LEU A 25 -7.19 -7.13 2.04
C LEU A 25 -6.27 -8.35 2.19
N THR A 26 -5.95 -8.76 3.42
CA THR A 26 -5.14 -9.97 3.63
C THR A 26 -5.81 -11.18 2.99
N VAL A 27 -7.10 -11.38 3.24
CA VAL A 27 -7.90 -12.45 2.61
C VAL A 27 -7.89 -12.33 1.09
N ALA A 28 -8.17 -11.14 0.54
CA ALA A 28 -8.20 -10.92 -0.90
C ALA A 28 -6.83 -11.21 -1.56
N PHE A 29 -5.73 -10.69 -1.00
CA PHE A 29 -4.39 -10.98 -1.50
C PHE A 29 -4.05 -12.47 -1.42
N THR A 30 -4.45 -13.17 -0.36
CA THR A 30 -4.19 -14.62 -0.22
C THR A 30 -4.89 -15.41 -1.32
N ILE A 31 -6.17 -15.12 -1.58
CA ILE A 31 -6.93 -15.78 -2.65
C ILE A 31 -6.29 -15.47 -4.01
N THR A 32 -5.92 -14.22 -4.28
CA THR A 32 -5.24 -13.83 -5.52
C THR A 32 -3.91 -14.56 -5.69
N PHE A 33 -3.07 -14.63 -4.66
CA PHE A 33 -1.77 -15.31 -4.73
C PHE A 33 -1.87 -16.82 -4.90
N LEU A 34 -2.97 -17.43 -4.44
CA LEU A 34 -3.23 -18.84 -4.71
C LEU A 34 -3.69 -19.08 -6.16
N GLY A 35 -4.03 -18.05 -6.92
CA GLY A 35 -4.57 -18.16 -8.28
C GLY A 35 -6.10 -18.09 -8.34
N GLY A 36 -6.73 -17.41 -7.40
CA GLY A 36 -8.19 -17.24 -7.35
C GLY A 36 -8.92 -18.45 -6.79
N LEU A 37 -10.17 -18.65 -7.22
CA LEU A 37 -11.04 -19.71 -6.70
C LEU A 37 -10.49 -21.12 -6.95
N ALA A 38 -9.97 -21.37 -8.16
CA ALA A 38 -9.38 -22.67 -8.51
C ALA A 38 -8.15 -22.98 -7.63
N GLY A 39 -7.32 -21.97 -7.40
CA GLY A 39 -6.18 -22.03 -6.49
C GLY A 39 -6.58 -22.33 -5.06
N LEU A 40 -7.60 -21.63 -4.56
CA LEU A 40 -8.08 -21.81 -3.19
C LEU A 40 -8.60 -23.23 -2.92
N ILE A 41 -9.27 -23.84 -3.89
CA ILE A 41 -9.82 -25.21 -3.76
C ILE A 41 -8.72 -26.27 -3.83
N SER A 42 -7.68 -26.03 -4.63
CA SER A 42 -6.60 -27.00 -4.88
C SER A 42 -5.39 -26.85 -3.97
N ALA A 43 -5.24 -25.71 -3.28
CA ALA A 43 -4.10 -25.43 -2.42
C ALA A 43 -4.05 -26.39 -1.22
N ASN A 44 -2.85 -26.94 -0.97
CA ASN A 44 -2.57 -27.61 0.28
C ASN A 44 -2.42 -26.58 1.43
N VAL A 45 -2.51 -27.07 2.67
CA VAL A 45 -2.47 -26.23 3.87
C VAL A 45 -1.16 -25.42 3.98
N VAL A 46 -0.02 -26.00 3.60
CA VAL A 46 1.29 -25.34 3.69
C VAL A 46 1.36 -24.16 2.73
N THR A 47 0.94 -24.35 1.48
CA THR A 47 0.89 -23.29 0.47
C THR A 47 -0.10 -22.19 0.87
N ALA A 48 -1.27 -22.56 1.41
CA ALA A 48 -2.26 -21.60 1.90
C ALA A 48 -1.72 -20.76 3.07
N LEU A 49 -1.05 -21.39 4.04
CA LEU A 49 -0.44 -20.67 5.18
C LEU A 49 0.71 -19.77 4.74
N TYR A 50 1.53 -20.22 3.78
CA TYR A 50 2.60 -19.41 3.21
C TYR A 50 2.05 -18.17 2.48
N ALA A 51 1.03 -18.36 1.63
CA ALA A 51 0.35 -17.25 0.96
C ALA A 51 -0.28 -16.28 1.97
N LEU A 52 -0.95 -16.79 3.00
CA LEU A 52 -1.55 -15.97 4.06
C LEU A 52 -0.52 -15.11 4.78
N ALA A 53 0.62 -15.70 5.18
CA ALA A 53 1.69 -14.98 5.85
C ALA A 53 2.27 -13.86 4.98
N ILE A 54 2.53 -14.14 3.70
CA ILE A 54 3.02 -13.15 2.73
C ILE A 54 1.99 -12.04 2.52
N SER A 55 0.73 -12.38 2.29
CA SER A 55 -0.34 -11.41 2.11
C SER A 55 -0.47 -10.50 3.32
N PHE A 56 -0.41 -11.05 4.53
CA PHE A 56 -0.50 -10.24 5.75
C PHE A 56 0.67 -9.25 5.85
N ILE A 57 1.91 -9.69 5.62
CA ILE A 57 3.08 -8.81 5.66
C ILE A 57 3.04 -7.77 4.53
N ALA A 58 2.62 -8.16 3.33
CA ALA A 58 2.47 -7.27 2.17
C ALA A 58 1.39 -6.20 2.42
N VAL A 59 0.27 -6.55 3.04
CA VAL A 59 -0.80 -5.60 3.39
C VAL A 59 -0.38 -4.67 4.52
N LEU A 60 0.30 -5.19 5.55
CA LEU A 60 0.82 -4.34 6.63
C LEU A 60 1.85 -3.34 6.08
N SER A 61 2.80 -3.81 5.28
CA SER A 61 3.86 -2.94 4.73
C SER A 61 3.34 -2.00 3.64
N GLY A 62 2.67 -2.52 2.61
CA GLY A 62 2.33 -1.76 1.41
C GLY A 62 1.02 -0.96 1.49
N PHE A 63 0.09 -1.37 2.35
CA PHE A 63 -1.19 -0.64 2.54
C PHE A 63 -1.25 0.06 3.90
N MET A 64 -1.06 -0.67 5.02
CA MET A 64 -1.25 -0.05 6.33
C MET A 64 -0.22 1.05 6.58
N LEU A 65 1.07 0.79 6.40
CA LEU A 65 2.11 1.81 6.61
C LEU A 65 1.99 2.96 5.59
N HIS A 66 1.49 2.70 4.38
CA HIS A 66 1.19 3.71 3.37
C HIS A 66 0.13 4.72 3.87
N GLU A 67 -1.03 4.23 4.30
CA GLU A 67 -2.12 5.09 4.83
C GLU A 67 -1.68 5.81 6.11
N LEU A 68 -0.94 5.12 6.99
CA LEU A 68 -0.39 5.74 8.19
C LEU A 68 0.62 6.84 7.87
N ALA A 69 1.41 6.71 6.81
CA ALA A 69 2.35 7.75 6.39
C ALA A 69 1.61 9.03 5.96
N HIS A 70 0.55 8.92 5.14
CA HIS A 70 -0.30 10.07 4.79
C HIS A 70 -0.82 10.76 6.05
N LYS A 71 -1.40 9.97 6.95
CA LYS A 71 -1.96 10.47 8.21
C LYS A 71 -0.90 11.17 9.05
N PHE A 72 0.25 10.55 9.27
CA PHE A 72 1.28 11.10 10.15
C PHE A 72 1.83 12.42 9.61
N VAL A 73 2.06 12.52 8.30
CA VAL A 73 2.49 13.77 7.68
C VAL A 73 1.39 14.83 7.77
N ALA A 74 0.12 14.45 7.58
CA ALA A 74 -1.01 15.37 7.71
C ALA A 74 -1.20 15.91 9.14
N GLN A 75 -1.14 15.04 10.16
CA GLN A 75 -1.26 15.44 11.56
C GLN A 75 -0.09 16.31 12.03
N ARG A 76 1.13 16.00 11.57
CA ARG A 76 2.31 16.85 11.81
C ARG A 76 2.21 18.21 11.11
N ALA A 77 1.53 18.28 9.97
CA ALA A 77 1.22 19.52 9.28
C ALA A 77 0.08 20.34 9.94
N GLY A 78 -0.50 19.85 11.04
CA GLY A 78 -1.55 20.53 11.80
C GLY A 78 -2.97 20.23 11.30
N ALA A 79 -3.14 19.26 10.39
CA ALA A 79 -4.46 18.81 9.94
C ALA A 79 -5.05 17.78 10.91
N TRP A 80 -6.37 17.73 11.00
CA TRP A 80 -7.03 16.51 11.43
C TRP A 80 -6.94 15.48 10.29
N ALA A 81 -6.57 14.24 10.61
CA ALA A 81 -6.51 13.17 9.63
C ALA A 81 -6.94 11.83 10.26
N GLU A 82 -7.81 11.09 9.56
CA GLU A 82 -8.34 9.81 10.02
C GLU A 82 -8.63 8.86 8.85
N PHE A 83 -8.16 7.61 8.94
CA PHE A 83 -8.49 6.58 7.96
C PHE A 83 -9.94 6.10 8.10
N ARG A 84 -10.66 6.01 6.97
CA ARG A 84 -11.97 5.39 6.90
C ARG A 84 -11.97 4.33 5.80
N ALA A 85 -12.32 3.11 6.20
CA ALA A 85 -12.49 2.00 5.28
C ALA A 85 -13.72 2.23 4.40
N GLN A 86 -13.66 1.74 3.17
CA GLN A 86 -14.80 1.73 2.26
C GLN A 86 -15.29 0.29 2.09
N PRO A 87 -16.38 -0.12 2.78
CA PRO A 87 -16.83 -1.51 2.79
C PRO A 87 -17.12 -2.08 1.40
N THR A 88 -17.68 -1.27 0.50
CA THR A 88 -17.96 -1.69 -0.88
C THR A 88 -16.68 -1.98 -1.67
N GLY A 89 -15.64 -1.17 -1.50
CA GLY A 89 -14.37 -1.38 -2.17
C GLY A 89 -13.57 -2.56 -1.60
N LEU A 90 -13.67 -2.81 -0.29
CA LEU A 90 -13.12 -4.03 0.32
C LEU A 90 -13.85 -5.30 -0.16
N MET A 91 -15.18 -5.24 -0.24
CA MET A 91 -15.99 -6.34 -0.77
C MET A 91 -15.65 -6.62 -2.23
N MET A 92 -15.49 -5.60 -3.07
CA MET A 92 -15.02 -5.74 -4.45
C MET A 92 -13.65 -6.42 -4.50
N GLY A 93 -12.71 -6.03 -3.63
CA GLY A 93 -11.40 -6.67 -3.51
C GLY A 93 -11.49 -8.17 -3.30
N ILE A 94 -12.36 -8.60 -2.38
CA ILE A 94 -12.60 -10.03 -2.12
C ILE A 94 -13.25 -10.70 -3.34
N VAL A 95 -14.28 -10.11 -3.94
CA VAL A 95 -14.97 -10.69 -5.10
C VAL A 95 -14.02 -10.86 -6.29
N PHE A 96 -13.26 -9.83 -6.65
CA PHE A 96 -12.30 -9.91 -7.73
C PHE A 96 -11.15 -10.87 -7.43
N SER A 97 -10.77 -11.02 -6.15
CA SER A 97 -9.70 -11.96 -5.79
C SER A 97 -10.00 -13.40 -6.23
N PHE A 98 -11.27 -13.81 -6.22
CA PHE A 98 -11.69 -15.13 -6.74
C PHE A 98 -11.44 -15.31 -8.24
N LEU A 99 -11.37 -14.22 -9.00
CA LEU A 99 -11.02 -14.22 -10.42
C LEU A 99 -9.50 -14.23 -10.66
N GLY A 100 -8.69 -14.24 -9.59
CA GLY A 100 -7.23 -14.29 -9.68
C GLY A 100 -6.55 -12.94 -9.86
N PHE A 101 -7.27 -11.83 -9.68
CA PHE A 101 -6.68 -10.48 -9.64
C PHE A 101 -7.30 -9.66 -8.51
N ILE A 102 -6.60 -8.63 -8.05
CA ILE A 102 -7.11 -7.76 -6.99
C ILE A 102 -7.43 -6.37 -7.55
N PHE A 103 -8.64 -5.92 -7.29
CA PHE A 103 -9.06 -4.54 -7.51
C PHE A 103 -9.89 -4.09 -6.31
N ALA A 104 -9.28 -3.28 -5.45
CA ALA A 104 -9.89 -2.84 -4.21
C ALA A 104 -9.70 -1.34 -4.02
N LEU A 105 -10.75 -0.68 -3.54
CA LEU A 105 -10.69 0.67 -2.98
C LEU A 105 -10.83 0.53 -1.47
N PRO A 106 -9.73 0.34 -0.72
CA PRO A 106 -9.82 -0.07 0.68
C PRO A 106 -10.38 1.02 1.59
N GLY A 107 -10.23 2.27 1.19
CA GLY A 107 -10.60 3.44 1.96
C GLY A 107 -9.68 4.60 1.61
N ALA A 108 -9.71 5.64 2.43
CA ALA A 108 -8.79 6.75 2.33
C ALA A 108 -8.58 7.41 3.69
N VAL A 109 -7.44 8.08 3.86
CA VAL A 109 -7.25 9.05 4.94
C VAL A 109 -7.99 10.36 4.60
N TYR A 110 -9.01 10.66 5.39
CA TYR A 110 -9.71 11.94 5.32
C TYR A 110 -8.88 13.00 6.02
N ILE A 111 -8.65 14.12 5.36
CA ILE A 111 -7.81 15.21 5.87
C ILE A 111 -8.63 16.49 5.92
N GLN A 112 -8.68 17.13 7.09
CA GLN A 112 -9.39 18.38 7.30
C GLN A 112 -8.49 19.38 8.03
N GLY A 113 -8.22 20.52 7.41
CA GLY A 113 -7.38 21.58 7.96
C GLY A 113 -6.92 22.55 6.89
N MET A 114 -6.26 23.63 7.32
CA MET A 114 -5.63 24.59 6.41
C MET A 114 -4.32 24.00 5.89
N ILE A 115 -4.37 23.36 4.72
CA ILE A 115 -3.23 22.67 4.10
C ILE A 115 -2.82 23.40 2.83
N SER A 116 -1.58 23.89 2.81
CA SER A 116 -1.00 24.50 1.60
C SER A 116 -0.78 23.48 0.49
N ARG A 117 -0.64 23.96 -0.76
CA ARG A 117 -0.32 23.11 -1.92
C ARG A 117 0.92 22.24 -1.68
N LYS A 118 1.96 22.81 -1.03
CA LYS A 118 3.18 22.09 -0.66
C LYS A 118 2.93 20.99 0.36
N GLN A 119 2.17 21.28 1.41
CA GLN A 119 1.83 20.27 2.41
C GLN A 119 0.96 19.17 1.80
N ASN A 120 -0.02 19.50 0.96
CA ASN A 120 -0.85 18.50 0.29
C ASN A 120 -0.02 17.58 -0.60
N GLY A 121 0.94 18.13 -1.36
CA GLY A 121 1.88 17.34 -2.16
C GLY A 121 2.77 16.44 -1.31
N LEU A 122 3.34 16.94 -0.20
CA LEU A 122 4.16 16.16 0.72
C LEU A 122 3.38 15.04 1.42
N ILE A 123 2.15 15.34 1.85
CA ILE A 123 1.23 14.35 2.41
C ILE A 123 0.97 13.25 1.38
N SER A 124 0.65 13.62 0.15
CA SER A 124 0.35 12.66 -0.93
C SER A 124 1.59 11.85 -1.33
N LEU A 125 2.79 12.42 -1.24
CA LEU A 125 4.03 11.68 -1.51
C LEU A 125 4.37 10.68 -0.39
N ALA A 126 3.92 10.92 0.85
CA ALA A 126 4.32 10.14 2.02
C ALA A 126 4.00 8.64 1.91
N GLY A 127 2.79 8.29 1.46
CA GLY A 127 2.38 6.91 1.20
C GLY A 127 3.26 6.22 0.15
N PRO A 128 3.29 6.72 -1.10
CA PRO A 128 4.15 6.15 -2.14
C PRO A 128 5.63 6.08 -1.77
N ALA A 129 6.17 7.09 -1.09
CA ALA A 129 7.56 7.07 -0.64
C ALA A 129 7.82 5.96 0.38
N THR A 130 6.88 5.71 1.30
CA THR A 130 6.97 4.59 2.25
C THR A 130 7.01 3.26 1.53
N ASN A 131 6.14 3.07 0.52
CA ASN A 131 6.15 1.85 -0.28
C ASN A 131 7.43 1.68 -1.11
N ILE A 132 7.97 2.76 -1.70
CA ILE A 132 9.25 2.68 -2.43
C ILE A 132 10.38 2.24 -1.50
N VAL A 133 10.46 2.82 -0.30
CA VAL A 133 11.52 2.49 0.67
C VAL A 133 11.39 1.05 1.17
N LEU A 134 10.18 0.64 1.55
CA LEU A 134 9.93 -0.74 2.01
C LEU A 134 10.12 -1.74 0.88
N GLY A 135 9.64 -1.44 -0.32
CA GLY A 135 9.85 -2.23 -1.52
C GLY A 135 11.34 -2.44 -1.80
N ALA A 136 12.14 -1.37 -1.79
CA ALA A 136 13.59 -1.45 -1.97
C ALA A 136 14.25 -2.30 -0.90
N ALA A 137 13.83 -2.17 0.37
CA ALA A 137 14.36 -2.96 1.47
C ALA A 137 14.06 -4.47 1.29
N PHE A 138 12.84 -4.83 0.91
CA PHE A 138 12.48 -6.22 0.63
C PHE A 138 13.19 -6.78 -0.61
N ILE A 139 13.36 -6.01 -1.68
CA ILE A 139 14.15 -6.46 -2.84
C ILE A 139 15.63 -6.64 -2.46
N ALA A 140 16.22 -5.77 -1.64
CA ALA A 140 17.57 -5.96 -1.13
C ALA A 140 17.70 -7.25 -0.29
N LEU A 141 16.70 -7.56 0.54
CA LEU A 141 16.65 -8.82 1.29
C LEU A 141 16.51 -10.05 0.38
N TYR A 142 15.72 -9.95 -0.70
CA TYR A 142 15.64 -11.00 -1.72
C TYR A 142 17.01 -11.28 -2.33
N LEU A 143 17.70 -10.24 -2.81
CA LEU A 143 19.04 -10.36 -3.41
C LEU A 143 20.08 -10.94 -2.44
N ALA A 144 19.98 -10.58 -1.15
CA ALA A 144 20.87 -11.11 -0.12
C ALA A 144 20.55 -12.57 0.28
N SER A 145 19.31 -13.02 0.11
CA SER A 145 18.86 -14.36 0.52
C SER A 145 19.12 -15.43 -0.55
N GLY A 146 19.30 -15.02 -1.81
CA GLY A 146 19.53 -15.95 -2.93
C GLY A 146 18.26 -16.67 -3.36
N SER A 147 18.07 -17.92 -2.93
CA SER A 147 16.97 -18.78 -3.40
C SER A 147 16.14 -19.40 -2.27
N GLY A 148 14.97 -19.92 -2.61
CA GLY A 148 14.06 -20.60 -1.69
C GLY A 148 12.90 -19.73 -1.20
N LEU A 149 12.05 -20.30 -0.34
CA LEU A 149 10.76 -19.72 0.06
C LEU A 149 10.88 -18.34 0.71
N LEU A 150 11.94 -18.09 1.48
CA LEU A 150 12.15 -16.79 2.12
C LEU A 150 12.52 -15.70 1.10
N ALA A 151 13.41 -16.03 0.15
CA ALA A 151 13.77 -15.13 -0.94
C ALA A 151 12.53 -14.81 -1.80
N THR A 152 11.73 -15.83 -2.16
CA THR A 152 10.47 -15.64 -2.89
C THR A 152 9.49 -14.75 -2.11
N ALA A 153 9.40 -14.90 -0.79
CA ALA A 153 8.53 -14.05 0.03
C ALA A 153 8.98 -12.58 -0.03
N PHE A 154 10.27 -12.30 0.13
CA PHE A 154 10.82 -10.95 0.03
C PHE A 154 10.60 -10.34 -1.36
N TYR A 155 10.81 -11.12 -2.41
CA TYR A 155 10.52 -10.69 -3.77
C TYR A 155 9.06 -10.28 -3.92
N ILE A 156 8.11 -11.15 -3.54
CA ILE A 156 6.66 -10.87 -3.64
C ILE A 156 6.28 -9.62 -2.83
N ILE A 157 6.71 -9.51 -1.58
CA ILE A 157 6.37 -8.37 -0.72
C ILE A 157 6.95 -7.07 -1.29
N GLY A 158 8.20 -7.11 -1.78
CA GLY A 158 8.85 -5.99 -2.44
C GLY A 158 8.09 -5.55 -3.69
N SER A 159 7.71 -6.51 -4.54
CA SER A 159 6.93 -6.26 -5.74
C SER A 159 5.55 -5.66 -5.46
N VAL A 160 4.84 -6.13 -4.43
CA VAL A 160 3.56 -5.53 -4.02
C VAL A 160 3.74 -4.08 -3.60
N ASN A 161 4.77 -3.77 -2.82
CA ASN A 161 5.05 -2.40 -2.40
C ASN A 161 5.31 -1.49 -3.61
N PHE A 162 6.17 -1.89 -4.55
CA PHE A 162 6.41 -1.13 -5.78
C PHE A 162 5.17 -1.00 -6.66
N LEU A 163 4.37 -2.05 -6.79
CA LEU A 163 3.11 -2.01 -7.54
C LEU A 163 2.14 -0.98 -6.94
N LEU A 164 1.96 -1.01 -5.62
CA LEU A 164 1.11 -0.05 -4.92
C LEU A 164 1.65 1.39 -5.01
N ALA A 165 2.96 1.58 -4.97
CA ALA A 165 3.58 2.89 -5.20
C ALA A 165 3.32 3.39 -6.62
N ALA A 166 3.57 2.57 -7.63
CA ALA A 166 3.36 2.90 -9.03
C ALA A 166 1.89 3.24 -9.32
N PHE A 167 0.96 2.43 -8.80
CA PHE A 167 -0.48 2.65 -8.95
C PHE A 167 -0.91 3.97 -8.30
N ASN A 168 -0.54 4.23 -7.05
CA ASN A 168 -0.91 5.49 -6.37
C ASN A 168 -0.23 6.73 -6.97
N LEU A 169 0.88 6.56 -7.67
CA LEU A 169 1.57 7.64 -8.38
C LEU A 169 1.03 7.87 -9.80
N LEU A 170 0.01 7.14 -10.28
CA LEU A 170 -0.64 7.51 -11.53
C LEU A 170 -1.23 8.94 -11.44
N PRO A 171 -1.12 9.76 -12.50
CA PRO A 171 -1.50 11.18 -12.46
C PRO A 171 -3.02 11.37 -12.64
N ILE A 172 -3.84 10.52 -12.01
CA ILE A 172 -5.29 10.46 -12.19
C ILE A 172 -5.96 10.69 -10.82
N PRO A 173 -6.75 11.75 -10.61
CA PRO A 173 -7.54 11.90 -9.39
C PRO A 173 -8.47 10.68 -9.18
N PRO A 174 -8.65 10.17 -7.95
CA PRO A 174 -8.22 10.72 -6.65
C PRO A 174 -6.80 10.34 -6.20
N LEU A 175 -6.02 9.62 -7.01
CA LEU A 175 -4.72 9.07 -6.65
C LEU A 175 -3.69 10.15 -6.29
N ASP A 176 -2.70 9.76 -5.48
CA ASP A 176 -1.73 10.67 -4.89
C ASP A 176 -0.82 11.34 -5.92
N GLY A 177 -0.45 10.62 -6.98
CA GLY A 177 0.35 11.13 -8.08
C GLY A 177 -0.18 12.43 -8.65
N SER A 178 -1.51 12.56 -8.76
CA SER A 178 -2.17 13.79 -9.23
C SER A 178 -1.88 15.01 -8.32
N LYS A 179 -1.75 14.81 -7.02
CA LYS A 179 -1.47 15.87 -6.03
C LYS A 179 0.04 16.14 -5.95
N VAL A 180 0.87 15.10 -6.01
CA VAL A 180 2.34 15.22 -6.06
C VAL A 180 2.78 15.97 -7.31
N LEU A 181 2.29 15.58 -8.49
CA LEU A 181 2.57 16.25 -9.77
C LEU A 181 2.15 17.72 -9.73
N ARG A 182 0.95 17.99 -9.21
CA ARG A 182 0.48 19.37 -9.01
C ARG A 182 1.36 20.15 -8.06
N TRP A 183 2.03 19.55 -7.09
CA TRP A 183 2.93 20.29 -6.19
C TRP A 183 4.33 20.47 -6.77
N SER A 184 4.95 19.39 -7.25
CA SER A 184 6.34 19.35 -7.69
C SER A 184 6.53 18.28 -8.77
N VAL A 185 6.72 18.73 -10.01
CA VAL A 185 7.04 17.85 -11.15
C VAL A 185 8.33 17.06 -10.90
N PRO A 186 9.44 17.64 -10.38
CA PRO A 186 10.64 16.87 -10.08
C PRO A 186 10.41 15.75 -9.05
N ALA A 187 9.67 16.03 -7.98
CA ALA A 187 9.37 15.03 -6.96
C ALA A 187 8.50 13.89 -7.52
N TYR A 188 7.53 14.24 -8.37
CA TYR A 188 6.71 13.26 -9.06
C TYR A 188 7.53 12.37 -9.99
N ILE A 189 8.36 12.95 -10.86
CA ILE A 189 9.20 12.20 -11.80
C ILE A 189 10.15 11.28 -11.03
N ALA A 190 10.78 11.75 -9.96
CA ALA A 190 11.67 10.93 -9.14
C ALA A 190 10.94 9.73 -8.52
N ALA A 191 9.80 9.95 -7.85
CA ALA A 191 9.07 8.89 -7.18
C ALA A 191 8.43 7.90 -8.16
N PHE A 192 7.76 8.42 -9.20
CA PHE A 192 7.09 7.58 -10.19
C PHE A 192 8.09 6.85 -11.07
N GLY A 193 9.16 7.54 -11.50
CA GLY A 193 10.27 6.94 -12.23
C GLY A 193 10.94 5.81 -11.45
N ALA A 194 11.26 6.02 -10.17
CA ALA A 194 11.80 4.95 -9.32
C ALA A 194 10.86 3.74 -9.23
N SER A 195 9.55 3.99 -9.06
CA SER A 195 8.54 2.92 -9.00
C SER A 195 8.43 2.17 -10.33
N LEU A 196 8.46 2.86 -11.47
CA LEU A 196 8.40 2.26 -12.80
C LEU A 196 9.65 1.49 -13.18
N VAL A 197 10.85 2.00 -12.86
CA VAL A 197 12.11 1.29 -13.09
C VAL A 197 12.09 -0.03 -12.33
N MET A 198 11.74 0.01 -11.04
CA MET A 198 11.67 -1.21 -10.22
C MET A 198 10.58 -2.17 -10.70
N ALA A 199 9.40 -1.67 -11.05
CA ALA A 199 8.34 -2.50 -11.63
C ALA A 199 8.77 -3.14 -12.96
N GLY A 200 9.51 -2.41 -13.80
CA GLY A 200 10.07 -2.91 -15.06
C GLY A 200 11.09 -4.03 -14.81
N LEU A 201 12.03 -3.83 -13.88
CA LEU A 201 13.03 -4.84 -13.51
C LEU A 201 12.38 -6.12 -12.95
N ILE A 202 11.34 -5.97 -12.12
CA ILE A 202 10.53 -7.07 -11.60
C ILE A 202 9.86 -7.83 -12.75
N PHE A 203 9.19 -7.11 -13.66
CA PHE A 203 8.41 -7.71 -14.74
C PHE A 203 9.27 -8.42 -15.80
N THR A 204 10.44 -7.88 -16.12
CA THR A 204 11.37 -8.49 -17.08
C THR A 204 12.17 -9.64 -16.48
N GLY A 205 12.08 -9.88 -15.17
CA GLY A 205 12.90 -10.88 -14.47
C GLY A 205 14.39 -10.49 -14.43
N ALA A 206 14.70 -9.20 -14.49
CA ALA A 206 16.08 -8.68 -14.46
C ALA A 206 16.62 -8.49 -13.03
N LEU A 207 15.95 -9.06 -12.01
CA LEU A 207 16.31 -9.03 -10.58
C LEU A 207 16.76 -10.39 -10.06
#